data_AF-A0A961UBX0-F1
#
_entry.id   AF-A0A961UBX0-F1
#
_cell.length_a   1.000
_cell.length_b   1.000
_cell.length_c   1.000
_cell.angle_alpha   90.00
_cell.angle_beta   90.00
_cell.angle_gamma   90.00
#
_symmetry.space_group_name_H-M   'P 1'
#
loop_
_entity.id
_entity.type
_entity.pdbx_description
1 polymer ?
#
loop_
_entity_poly.entity_id
_entity_poly.type
_entity_poly.pdbx_seq_one_letter_code
_entity_poly.pdbx_strand_id
1 'polypeptide(L)'
;MNDKTSQTGGRDYSQTLYLPSTDFPMRAGLPQKEPEIIARWDDMNLYKRLREAGKDRVRYILHDGPPYANGHLHIGHALNKILKDVVTRSKQMAGFESNYVPGW
;
A
#
# COMPACT_ATOMS: atom_id res chain seq x y z
N MET A 1 34.27 -3.99 1.45
CA MET A 1 35.44 -3.37 0.80
C MET A 1 34.98 -2.10 0.10
N ASN A 2 35.31 -0.93 0.64
CA ASN A 2 35.22 0.34 -0.10
C ASN A 2 36.55 0.49 -0.85
N ASP A 3 36.57 0.14 -2.14
CA ASP A 3 37.69 0.51 -3.00
C ASP A 3 37.61 2.01 -3.26
N LYS A 4 38.34 2.78 -2.45
CA LYS A 4 38.76 4.12 -2.80
C LYS A 4 39.97 4.00 -3.73
N THR A 5 39.74 3.63 -4.98
CA THR A 5 40.78 3.71 -6.01
C THR A 5 40.96 5.17 -6.43
N SER A 6 42.07 5.73 -5.92
CA SER A 6 42.93 6.75 -6.52
C SER A 6 42.42 7.43 -7.80
N GLN A 7 42.17 8.74 -7.71
CA GLN A 7 42.01 9.64 -8.85
C GLN A 7 43.29 9.66 -9.70
N THR A 8 43.28 8.94 -10.82
CA THR A 8 44.15 9.19 -11.96
C THR A 8 43.48 10.26 -12.82
N GLY A 9 44.20 11.32 -13.22
CA GLY A 9 43.68 12.46 -14.00
C GLY A 9 43.25 12.17 -15.44
N GLY A 10 42.61 11.03 -15.68
CA GLY A 10 41.96 10.64 -16.94
C GLY A 10 40.45 10.90 -16.91
N ARG A 11 39.84 11.00 -18.09
CA ARG A 11 38.41 11.28 -18.27
C ARG A 11 37.55 10.22 -17.58
N ASP A 12 36.63 10.65 -16.72
CA ASP A 12 35.65 9.77 -16.06
C ASP A 12 34.54 9.38 -17.04
N TYR A 13 34.59 8.13 -17.51
CA TYR A 13 33.61 7.60 -18.46
C TYR A 13 32.28 7.23 -17.79
N SER A 14 32.19 7.17 -16.45
CA SER A 14 30.93 6.86 -15.76
C SER A 14 29.83 7.87 -16.08
N GLN A 15 30.20 9.12 -16.38
CA GLN A 15 29.28 10.20 -16.79
C GLN A 15 28.74 10.05 -18.22
N THR A 16 29.29 9.14 -19.02
CA THR A 16 28.80 8.86 -20.39
C THR A 16 27.75 7.75 -20.43
N LEU A 17 27.46 7.14 -19.28
CA LEU A 17 26.52 6.02 -19.16
C LEU A 17 25.14 6.52 -18.70
N TYR A 18 24.08 6.05 -19.35
CA TYR A 18 22.70 6.27 -18.92
C TYR A 18 22.29 5.20 -17.89
N LEU A 19 22.75 5.37 -16.65
CA LEU A 19 22.40 4.46 -15.56
C LEU A 19 21.00 4.77 -14.99
N PRO A 20 20.24 3.75 -14.56
CA PRO A 20 19.00 3.97 -13.82
C PRO A 20 19.27 4.74 -12.53
N SER A 21 18.50 5.80 -12.29
CA SER A 21 18.54 6.58 -11.07
C SER A 21 17.12 6.69 -10.49
N THR A 22 16.98 6.48 -9.19
CA THR A 22 15.71 6.61 -8.48
C THR A 22 15.94 6.97 -7.02
N ASP A 23 15.08 7.82 -6.49
CA ASP A 23 15.01 8.10 -5.05
C ASP A 23 14.32 6.96 -4.28
N PHE A 24 13.78 5.96 -4.98
CA PHE A 24 13.13 4.81 -4.37
C PHE A 24 14.16 3.95 -3.62
N PRO A 25 14.05 3.81 -2.29
CA PRO A 25 15.06 3.10 -1.52
C PRO A 25 14.99 1.60 -1.77
N MET A 26 16.15 0.95 -1.89
CA MET A 26 16.23 -0.50 -2.04
C MET A 26 15.67 -1.26 -0.81
N ARG A 27 15.77 -0.67 0.38
CA ARG A 27 15.16 -1.23 1.61
C ARG A 27 13.83 -0.56 1.88
N ALA A 28 12.81 -1.37 2.16
CA ALA A 28 11.45 -0.87 2.32
C ALA A 28 11.27 0.02 3.55
N GLY A 29 11.81 -0.38 4.72
CA GLY A 29 11.60 0.37 5.98
C GLY A 29 10.14 0.41 6.41
N LEU A 30 9.41 -0.69 6.22
CA LEU A 30 7.95 -0.75 6.39
C LEU A 30 7.44 -0.30 7.77
N PRO A 31 8.08 -0.65 8.90
CA PRO A 31 7.58 -0.22 10.22
C PRO A 31 7.47 1.31 10.38
N GLN A 32 8.28 2.08 9.65
CA GLN A 32 8.19 3.55 9.61
C GLN A 32 7.27 4.03 8.49
N LYS A 33 7.38 3.44 7.28
CA LYS A 33 6.63 3.88 6.11
C LYS A 33 5.14 3.58 6.15
N GLU A 34 4.73 2.44 6.70
CA GLU A 34 3.31 2.05 6.73
C GLU A 34 2.46 3.08 7.51
N PRO A 35 2.86 3.55 8.72
CA PRO A 35 2.18 4.65 9.39
C PRO A 35 2.06 5.93 8.55
N GLU A 36 3.12 6.32 7.82
CA GLU A 36 3.11 7.52 6.95
C GLU A 36 2.13 7.37 5.79
N ILE A 37 2.03 6.17 5.20
CA ILE A 37 1.09 5.86 4.12
C ILE A 37 -0.36 5.95 4.63
N ILE A 38 -0.63 5.39 5.81
CA ILE A 38 -1.97 5.45 6.44
C ILE A 38 -2.35 6.90 6.73
N ALA A 39 -1.46 7.68 7.35
CA ALA A 39 -1.69 9.10 7.63
C ALA A 39 -1.99 9.88 6.34
N ARG A 40 -1.22 9.64 5.27
CA ARG A 40 -1.48 10.25 3.96
C ARG A 40 -2.87 9.89 3.40
N TRP A 41 -3.31 8.63 3.56
CA TRP A 41 -4.65 8.20 3.12
C TRP A 41 -5.76 8.90 3.89
N ASP A 42 -5.58 9.07 5.19
CA ASP A 42 -6.52 9.76 6.08
C ASP A 42 -6.60 11.25 5.76
N ASP A 43 -5.45 11.93 5.62
CA ASP A 43 -5.35 13.35 5.26
C ASP A 43 -6.10 13.66 3.97
N MET A 44 -5.98 12.80 2.95
CA MET A 44 -6.68 12.98 1.69
C MET A 44 -8.13 12.46 1.70
N ASN A 45 -8.61 11.94 2.82
CA ASN A 45 -9.91 11.28 2.94
C ASN A 45 -10.12 10.24 1.83
N LEU A 46 -9.10 9.40 1.60
CA LEU A 46 -9.03 8.49 0.44
C LEU A 46 -10.30 7.64 0.32
N TYR A 47 -10.75 7.07 1.44
CA TYR A 47 -11.95 6.24 1.46
C TYR A 47 -13.18 6.99 0.93
N LYS A 48 -13.43 8.22 1.39
CA LYS A 48 -14.55 9.05 0.90
C LYS A 48 -14.47 9.28 -0.60
N ARG A 49 -13.27 9.63 -1.10
CA ARG A 49 -13.03 9.86 -2.54
C ARG A 49 -13.28 8.59 -3.37
N LEU A 50 -12.87 7.44 -2.86
CA LEU A 50 -13.13 6.13 -3.47
C LEU A 50 -14.62 5.79 -3.52
N ARG A 51 -15.39 6.16 -2.48
CA ARG A 51 -16.86 6.00 -2.46
C ARG A 51 -17.52 6.91 -3.48
N GLU A 52 -17.09 8.17 -3.59
CA GLU A 52 -17.60 9.13 -4.57
C GLU A 52 -17.33 8.68 -6.01
N ALA A 53 -16.13 8.20 -6.31
CA ALA A 53 -15.76 7.67 -7.62
C ALA A 53 -16.50 6.37 -8.01
N GLY A 54 -17.11 5.70 -7.03
CA GLY A 54 -17.80 4.43 -7.21
C GLY A 54 -19.32 4.51 -7.33
N LYS A 55 -19.95 5.67 -7.07
CA LYS A 55 -21.41 5.81 -6.85
C LYS A 55 -22.31 5.15 -7.89
N ASP A 56 -21.94 5.23 -9.17
CA ASP A 56 -22.76 4.73 -10.28
C ASP A 56 -22.33 3.35 -10.79
N ARG A 57 -21.36 2.71 -10.12
CA ARG A 57 -20.87 1.37 -10.51
C ARG A 57 -21.79 0.28 -9.98
N VAL A 58 -21.73 -0.88 -10.63
CA VAL A 58 -22.44 -2.08 -10.16
C VAL A 58 -21.91 -2.46 -8.78
N ARG A 59 -22.82 -2.65 -7.82
CA ARG A 59 -22.45 -3.00 -6.44
C ARG A 59 -21.90 -4.42 -6.33
N TYR A 60 -20.83 -4.55 -5.56
CA TYR A 60 -20.33 -5.82 -5.05
C TYR A 60 -20.29 -5.73 -3.53
N ILE A 61 -21.01 -6.63 -2.84
CA ILE A 61 -21.14 -6.60 -1.39
C ILE A 61 -20.47 -7.83 -0.81
N LEU A 62 -19.45 -7.62 0.03
CA LEU A 62 -18.86 -8.65 0.87
C LEU A 62 -19.36 -8.44 2.30
N HIS A 63 -20.18 -9.37 2.79
CA HIS A 63 -20.68 -9.32 4.16
C HIS A 63 -19.56 -9.70 5.15
N ASP A 64 -19.20 -8.76 6.02
CA ASP A 64 -18.25 -9.01 7.10
C ASP A 64 -18.97 -9.64 8.30
N GLY A 65 -18.53 -10.82 8.72
CA GLY A 65 -18.94 -11.39 10.00
C GLY A 65 -18.33 -10.59 11.16
N PRO A 66 -19.13 -10.03 12.09
CA PRO A 66 -18.62 -9.25 13.21
C PRO A 66 -17.70 -10.13 14.08
N PRO A 67 -16.46 -9.69 14.37
CA PRO A 67 -15.63 -10.37 15.35
C PRO A 67 -16.21 -10.15 16.74
N TYR A 68 -16.05 -11.12 17.65
CA TYR A 68 -16.39 -10.87 19.05
C TYR A 68 -15.55 -9.71 19.60
N ALA A 69 -16.20 -8.75 20.25
CA ALA A 69 -15.56 -7.57 20.83
C ALA A 69 -14.83 -7.86 22.16
N ASN A 70 -14.16 -9.02 22.28
CA ASN A 70 -13.43 -9.43 23.47
C ASN A 70 -12.01 -9.91 23.14
N GLY A 71 -11.05 -9.55 24.00
CA GLY A 71 -9.65 -9.98 23.88
C GLY A 71 -8.86 -9.28 22.78
N HIS A 72 -7.63 -9.74 22.57
CA HIS A 72 -6.73 -9.20 21.55
C HIS A 72 -6.87 -9.95 20.22
N LEU A 73 -6.60 -9.23 19.13
CA LEU A 73 -6.52 -9.84 17.80
C LEU A 73 -5.32 -10.80 17.72
N HIS A 74 -5.60 -12.02 17.27
CA HIS A 74 -4.58 -13.00 16.88
C HIS A 74 -4.39 -13.06 15.36
N ILE A 75 -3.40 -13.82 14.88
CA ILE A 75 -3.05 -13.92 13.45
C ILE A 75 -4.21 -14.35 12.55
N GLY A 76 -5.12 -15.21 13.03
CA GLY A 76 -6.35 -15.55 12.31
C GLY A 76 -7.26 -14.36 11.98
N HIS A 77 -7.31 -13.34 12.85
CA HIS A 77 -8.03 -12.10 12.56
C HIS A 77 -7.35 -11.33 11.43
N ALA A 78 -6.02 -11.20 11.49
CA ALA A 78 -5.24 -10.55 10.44
C ALA A 78 -5.45 -11.24 9.09
N LEU A 79 -5.34 -12.57 9.04
CA LEU A 79 -5.59 -13.35 7.83
C LEU A 79 -6.99 -13.09 7.25
N ASN A 80 -8.02 -13.17 8.10
CA ASN A 80 -9.40 -12.96 7.68
C ASN A 80 -9.62 -11.55 7.09
N LYS A 81 -9.12 -10.52 7.77
CA LYS A 81 -9.32 -9.12 7.35
C LYS A 81 -8.49 -8.76 6.12
N ILE A 82 -7.26 -9.28 6.00
CA ILE A 82 -6.41 -9.09 4.81
C ILE A 82 -7.07 -9.71 3.57
N LEU A 83 -7.61 -10.93 3.67
CA LEU A 83 -8.28 -11.57 2.52
C LEU A 83 -9.52 -10.79 2.08
N LYS A 84 -10.32 -10.30 3.02
CA LYS A 84 -11.50 -9.47 2.73
C LYS A 84 -11.11 -8.13 2.08
N ASP A 85 -10.04 -7.51 2.54
CA ASP A 85 -9.51 -6.26 1.97
C ASP A 85 -9.00 -6.49 0.53
N VAL A 86 -8.23 -7.55 0.28
CA VAL A 86 -7.76 -7.92 -1.07
C VAL A 86 -8.91 -8.10 -2.04
N VAL A 87 -9.96 -8.85 -1.65
CA VAL A 87 -11.14 -9.05 -2.50
C VAL A 87 -11.88 -7.74 -2.76
N THR A 88 -12.11 -6.95 -1.71
CA THR A 88 -12.84 -5.68 -1.81
C THR A 88 -12.12 -4.71 -2.74
N ARG A 89 -10.81 -4.53 -2.56
CA ARG A 89 -9.97 -3.65 -3.40
C ARG A 89 -9.87 -4.14 -4.84
N SER A 90 -9.71 -5.44 -5.04
CA SER A 90 -9.67 -6.04 -6.38
C SER A 90 -10.97 -5.78 -7.14
N LYS A 91 -12.14 -5.94 -6.49
CA LYS A 91 -13.44 -5.63 -7.09
C LYS A 91 -13.61 -4.14 -7.36
N GLN A 92 -13.14 -3.28 -6.47
CA GLN A 92 -13.15 -1.84 -6.71
C GLN A 92 -12.30 -1.43 -7.92
N MET A 93 -11.11 -2.01 -8.07
CA MET A 93 -10.22 -1.80 -9.23
C MET A 93 -10.81 -2.38 -10.51
N ALA A 94 -11.59 -3.46 -10.42
CA ALA A 94 -12.32 -4.06 -11.55
C ALA A 94 -13.59 -3.29 -11.95
N GLY A 95 -13.87 -2.12 -11.35
CA GLY A 95 -14.99 -1.26 -11.75
C GLY A 95 -16.29 -1.51 -11.00
N PHE A 96 -16.27 -2.22 -9.87
CA PHE A 96 -17.44 -2.37 -9.00
C PHE A 96 -17.48 -1.29 -7.91
N GLU A 97 -18.68 -0.97 -7.43
CA GLU A 97 -18.91 -0.26 -6.17
C GLU A 97 -18.77 -1.30 -5.05
N SER A 98 -17.57 -1.42 -4.49
CA SER A 98 -17.24 -2.42 -3.47
C SER A 98 -17.05 -1.72 -2.12
N ASN A 99 -18.12 -1.71 -1.31
CA ASN A 99 -18.08 -1.14 0.04
C ASN A 99 -17.73 -2.20 1.07
N TYR A 100 -16.66 -1.99 1.85
CA TYR A 100 -16.38 -2.81 3.02
C TYR A 100 -16.78 -2.06 4.28
N VAL A 101 -17.73 -2.64 5.02
CA VAL A 101 -18.24 -2.12 6.29
C VAL A 101 -17.93 -3.18 7.36
N PRO A 102 -16.97 -2.94 8.26
CA PRO A 102 -16.68 -3.86 9.33
C PRO A 102 -17.78 -3.86 10.39
N GLY A 103 -18.10 -5.03 10.92
CA GLY A 103 -19.00 -5.19 12.08
C GLY A 103 -18.24 -5.33 13.40
N TRP A 104 -18.98 -5.31 14.50
CA TRP A 104 -18.56 -5.65 15.87
C TRP A 104 -19.66 -6.43 16.57
#